data_AF-A0A7C0Z0H4-F1
#
_entry.id   AF-A0A7C0Z0H4-F1
#
_cell.length_a   1.000
_cell.length_b   1.000
_cell.length_c   1.000
_cell.angle_alpha   90.00
_cell.angle_beta   90.00
_cell.angle_gamma   90.00
#
_symmetry.space_group_name_H-M   'P 1'
#
loop_
_entity.id
_entity.type
_entity.pdbx_description
1 polymer ?
#
loop_
_entity_poly.entity_id
_entity_poly.type
_entity_poly.pdbx_seq_one_letter_code
_entity_poly.pdbx_strand_id
1 'polypeptide(L)'
;KHHTFNLKVGDEIKIKKNWKKYHLKRIEEAVNASKQPSVVVLSMDDDAATIAVLHQYGVEKIADIYSGRTGKFYEDKSDKKDYYGEVLSKIKEYDLPTIVVGPGFAKENFASFAREKEKLNFIVEGTGHAGMAGVKEAINRGIIERIAEESALTRESRLVEELLQGIAKNGAVTYGRDEVKKAIEMGAAEKVIVLTRMVRENEDLLELAEKMGAKVYTISDIHEGGEKLSALGGIAAFLRYKIE
;
A
#
# COMPACT_ATOMS: atom_id res chain seq x y z
N LYS A 1 26.80 26.63 -27.92
CA LYS A 1 26.36 25.28 -28.36
C LYS A 1 25.08 24.95 -27.61
N HIS A 2 23.96 24.75 -28.28
CA HIS A 2 22.69 24.42 -27.62
C HIS A 2 22.50 22.89 -27.60
N HIS A 3 21.88 22.37 -26.54
CA HIS A 3 21.58 20.96 -26.38
C HIS A 3 20.22 20.80 -25.71
N THR A 4 19.45 19.81 -26.15
CA THR A 4 18.14 19.46 -25.57
C THR A 4 18.31 18.17 -24.79
N PHE A 5 17.87 18.16 -23.54
CA PHE A 5 17.88 16.97 -22.69
C PHE A 5 16.49 16.35 -22.69
N ASN A 6 16.38 15.09 -23.10
CA ASN A 6 15.17 14.28 -22.94
C ASN A 6 15.32 13.43 -21.70
N LEU A 7 14.40 13.56 -20.76
CA LEU A 7 14.37 12.79 -19.52
C LEU A 7 13.36 11.65 -19.64
N LYS A 8 13.72 10.48 -19.12
CA LYS A 8 12.89 9.28 -19.04
C LYS A 8 12.65 8.90 -17.59
N VAL A 9 11.64 8.06 -17.38
CA VAL A 9 11.37 7.45 -16.07
C VAL A 9 12.59 6.59 -15.67
N GLY A 10 13.11 6.82 -14.47
CA GLY A 10 14.31 6.14 -13.95
C GLY A 10 15.61 6.92 -14.13
N ASP A 11 15.62 8.02 -14.88
CA ASP A 11 16.81 8.86 -15.01
C ASP A 11 17.10 9.61 -13.70
N GLU A 12 18.34 9.50 -13.22
CA GLU A 12 18.83 10.34 -12.10
C GLU A 12 19.36 11.67 -12.64
N ILE A 13 18.83 12.77 -12.10
CA ILE A 13 19.26 14.12 -12.47
C ILE A 13 19.70 14.94 -11.26
N LYS A 14 20.67 15.81 -11.47
CA LYS A 14 21.15 16.78 -10.48
C LYS A 14 20.85 18.19 -10.96
N ILE A 15 20.00 18.92 -10.23
CA ILE A 15 19.62 20.29 -10.56
C ILE A 15 20.37 21.26 -9.64
N LYS A 16 21.15 22.17 -10.22
CA LYS A 16 21.80 23.28 -9.51
C LYS A 16 21.05 24.59 -9.80
N LYS A 17 20.36 25.13 -8.80
CA LYS A 17 19.56 26.36 -8.89
C LYS A 17 19.56 27.08 -7.54
N ASN A 18 19.23 28.37 -7.53
CA ASN A 18 18.85 29.06 -6.30
C ASN A 18 17.43 28.62 -5.88
N TRP A 19 17.35 27.80 -4.84
CA TRP A 19 16.10 27.20 -4.37
C TRP A 19 15.30 28.18 -3.51
N LYS A 20 14.02 28.34 -3.82
CA LYS A 20 13.07 29.12 -3.02
C LYS A 20 12.17 28.15 -2.27
N LYS A 21 11.59 28.56 -1.14
CA LYS A 21 10.74 27.68 -0.31
C LYS A 21 9.64 26.95 -1.10
N TYR A 22 8.95 27.64 -2.01
CA TYR A 22 7.90 27.02 -2.83
C TYR A 22 8.43 25.98 -3.84
N HIS A 23 9.68 26.11 -4.30
CA HIS A 23 10.29 25.08 -5.16
C HIS A 23 10.55 23.80 -4.36
N LEU A 24 11.08 23.94 -3.15
CA LEU A 24 11.33 22.80 -2.25
C LEU A 24 10.03 22.13 -1.85
N LYS A 25 9.01 22.92 -1.48
CA LYS A 25 7.67 22.43 -1.18
C LYS A 25 7.09 21.59 -2.33
N ARG A 26 7.26 22.03 -3.58
CA ARG A 26 6.78 21.29 -4.75
C ARG A 26 7.51 19.96 -4.95
N ILE A 27 8.81 19.89 -4.65
CA ILE A 27 9.57 18.63 -4.69
C ILE A 27 9.09 17.70 -3.59
N GLU A 28 8.93 18.22 -2.37
CA GLU A 28 8.43 17.46 -1.23
C GLU A 28 7.02 16.91 -1.47
N GLU A 29 6.12 17.73 -2.02
CA GLU A 29 4.79 17.30 -2.46
C GLU A 29 4.87 16.19 -3.51
N ALA A 30 5.78 16.28 -4.48
CA ALA A 30 5.97 15.23 -5.49
C ALA A 30 6.54 13.93 -4.89
N VAL A 31 7.46 14.02 -3.93
CA VAL A 31 8.02 12.87 -3.20
C VAL A 31 6.97 12.23 -2.30
N ASN A 32 6.09 13.01 -1.70
CA ASN A 32 5.01 12.47 -0.87
C ASN A 32 3.91 11.83 -1.74
N ALA A 33 3.57 12.45 -2.87
CA ALA A 33 2.68 11.85 -3.86
C ALA A 33 3.25 10.54 -4.40
N SER A 34 4.57 10.46 -4.63
CA SER A 34 5.23 9.22 -5.11
C SER A 34 5.10 8.02 -4.16
N LYS A 35 4.77 8.27 -2.88
CA LYS A 35 4.56 7.22 -1.87
C LYS A 35 3.13 6.68 -1.88
N GLN A 36 2.18 7.37 -2.51
CA GLN A 36 0.80 6.89 -2.60
C GLN A 36 0.71 5.80 -3.69
N PRO A 37 0.16 4.62 -3.36
CA PRO A 37 -0.02 3.56 -4.34
C PRO A 37 -1.03 3.99 -5.40
N SER A 38 -0.79 3.63 -6.67
CA SER A 38 -1.86 3.64 -7.66
C SER A 38 -2.84 2.52 -7.34
N VAL A 39 -4.14 2.79 -7.46
CA VAL A 39 -5.18 1.84 -7.05
C VAL A 39 -6.26 1.77 -8.12
N VAL A 40 -6.83 0.59 -8.31
CA VAL A 40 -8.01 0.40 -9.13
C VAL A 40 -9.23 0.66 -8.27
N VAL A 41 -10.15 1.49 -8.76
CA VAL A 41 -11.47 1.73 -8.18
C VAL A 41 -12.51 1.17 -9.14
N LEU A 42 -13.10 0.05 -8.77
CA LEU A 42 -14.27 -0.51 -9.43
C LEU A 42 -15.52 0.10 -8.79
N SER A 43 -16.27 0.92 -9.52
CA SER A 43 -17.59 1.37 -9.10
C SER A 43 -18.67 0.57 -9.83
N MET A 44 -19.54 -0.13 -9.11
CA MET A 44 -20.52 -1.01 -9.73
C MET A 44 -21.88 -1.05 -9.06
N ASP A 45 -22.90 -1.31 -9.85
CA ASP A 45 -24.23 -1.75 -9.43
C ASP A 45 -24.63 -3.04 -10.18
N ASP A 46 -25.91 -3.37 -10.16
CA ASP A 46 -26.46 -4.55 -10.84
C ASP A 46 -26.48 -4.43 -12.38
N ASP A 47 -26.31 -3.22 -12.92
CA ASP A 47 -26.46 -2.89 -14.34
C ASP A 47 -25.12 -2.57 -15.03
N ALA A 48 -24.20 -1.91 -14.33
CA ALA A 48 -22.91 -1.51 -14.90
C ALA A 48 -21.76 -1.45 -13.87
N ALA A 49 -20.55 -1.58 -14.38
CA ALA A 49 -19.28 -1.52 -13.67
C ALA A 49 -18.34 -0.54 -14.39
N THR A 50 -17.95 0.52 -13.71
CA THR A 50 -16.92 1.46 -14.16
C THR A 50 -15.60 1.13 -13.46
N ILE A 51 -14.57 0.88 -14.25
CA ILE A 51 -13.20 0.70 -13.77
C ILE A 51 -12.47 2.03 -13.97
N ALA A 52 -11.92 2.56 -12.89
CA ALA A 52 -11.03 3.72 -12.91
C ALA A 52 -9.71 3.37 -12.23
N VAL A 53 -8.61 3.92 -12.75
CA VAL A 53 -7.32 3.87 -12.07
C VAL A 53 -7.06 5.23 -11.46
N LEU A 54 -6.85 5.23 -10.15
CA LEU A 54 -6.42 6.40 -9.43
C LEU A 54 -4.89 6.39 -9.39
N HIS A 55 -4.31 7.41 -10.01
CA HIS A 55 -2.89 7.70 -9.97
C HIS A 55 -2.63 8.86 -9.00
N GLN A 56 -1.36 9.11 -8.71
CA GLN A 56 -0.89 10.20 -7.85
C GLN A 56 -1.27 11.59 -8.34
N TYR A 57 -1.60 11.73 -9.64
CA TYR A 57 -1.90 12.99 -10.29
C TYR A 57 -3.36 13.13 -10.74
N GLY A 58 -4.20 12.11 -10.50
CA GLY A 58 -5.61 12.17 -10.87
C GLY A 58 -6.23 10.80 -11.14
N VAL A 59 -7.50 10.84 -11.55
CA VAL A 59 -8.30 9.66 -11.85
C VAL A 59 -8.44 9.50 -13.35
N GLU A 60 -8.14 8.30 -13.83
CA GLU A 60 -8.33 7.90 -15.22
C GLU A 60 -9.44 6.86 -15.31
N LYS A 61 -10.47 7.12 -16.14
CA LYS A 61 -11.49 6.11 -16.42
C LYS A 61 -10.96 5.13 -17.47
N ILE A 62 -10.94 3.85 -17.13
CA ILE A 62 -10.45 2.79 -18.00
C ILE A 62 -11.56 2.21 -18.88
N ALA A 63 -12.66 1.80 -18.26
CA ALA A 63 -13.72 1.08 -18.96
C ALA A 63 -15.06 1.21 -18.23
N ASP A 64 -16.14 1.10 -19.00
CA ASP A 64 -17.49 0.84 -18.51
C ASP A 64 -17.92 -0.52 -19.08
N ILE A 65 -18.28 -1.46 -18.21
CA ILE A 65 -18.73 -2.81 -18.55
C ILE A 65 -20.20 -2.91 -18.13
N TYR A 66 -21.08 -3.34 -19.02
CA TYR A 66 -22.51 -3.42 -18.78
C TYR A 66 -22.93 -4.87 -18.58
N SER A 67 -23.82 -5.11 -17.61
CA SER A 67 -24.28 -6.47 -17.30
C SER A 67 -25.14 -7.08 -18.41
N GLY A 68 -25.69 -6.24 -19.30
CA GLY A 68 -26.56 -6.70 -20.39
C GLY A 68 -27.95 -7.15 -19.94
N ARG A 69 -28.31 -6.92 -18.67
CA ARG A 69 -29.62 -7.24 -18.12
C ARG A 69 -30.73 -6.50 -18.86
N THR A 70 -31.58 -7.28 -19.53
CA THR A 70 -32.91 -6.86 -19.97
C THR A 70 -33.88 -7.09 -18.83
N GLY A 71 -34.77 -6.13 -18.51
CA GLY A 71 -35.66 -6.21 -17.34
C GLY A 71 -36.49 -7.50 -17.23
N LYS A 72 -37.10 -7.72 -16.04
CA LYS A 72 -37.79 -8.92 -15.52
C LYS A 72 -38.72 -9.74 -16.45
N PHE A 73 -38.99 -9.29 -17.68
CA PHE A 73 -39.88 -9.92 -18.65
C PHE A 73 -39.18 -10.73 -19.75
N TYR A 74 -37.85 -10.77 -19.78
CA TYR A 74 -37.09 -11.59 -20.73
C TYR A 74 -36.19 -12.57 -19.97
N GLU A 75 -36.08 -13.81 -20.48
CA GLU A 75 -35.10 -14.79 -19.98
C GLU A 75 -33.71 -14.14 -19.99
N ASP A 76 -33.11 -13.98 -18.80
CA ASP A 76 -31.77 -13.42 -18.60
C ASP A 76 -30.77 -14.18 -19.49
N LYS A 77 -30.39 -13.59 -20.62
CA LYS A 77 -29.38 -14.17 -21.53
C LYS A 77 -27.95 -13.89 -21.09
N SER A 78 -27.72 -12.96 -20.16
CA SER A 78 -26.40 -12.64 -19.61
C SER A 78 -26.25 -13.30 -18.25
N ASP A 79 -25.41 -14.33 -18.18
CA ASP A 79 -25.10 -14.98 -16.92
C ASP A 79 -24.38 -13.96 -16.02
N LYS A 80 -24.90 -13.69 -14.81
CA LYS A 80 -24.30 -12.72 -13.87
C LYS A 80 -22.82 -13.03 -13.60
N LYS A 81 -22.44 -14.31 -13.74
CA LYS A 81 -21.06 -14.81 -13.65
C LYS A 81 -20.17 -14.36 -14.81
N ASP A 82 -20.71 -14.21 -16.02
CA ASP A 82 -19.97 -13.75 -17.19
C ASP A 82 -19.64 -12.27 -17.06
N TYR A 83 -20.62 -11.46 -16.65
CA TYR A 83 -20.41 -10.05 -16.31
C TYR A 83 -19.31 -9.88 -15.24
N TYR A 84 -19.39 -10.62 -14.15
CA TYR A 84 -18.36 -10.57 -13.10
C TYR A 84 -17.01 -11.11 -13.59
N GLY A 85 -17.01 -12.12 -14.48
CA GLY A 85 -15.80 -12.65 -15.09
C GLY A 85 -15.08 -11.63 -15.96
N GLU A 86 -15.83 -10.87 -16.78
CA GLU A 86 -15.29 -9.81 -17.62
C GLU A 86 -14.68 -8.67 -16.79
N VAL A 87 -15.41 -8.21 -15.77
CA VAL A 87 -14.92 -7.19 -14.83
C VAL A 87 -13.64 -7.64 -14.13
N LEU A 88 -13.61 -8.88 -13.61
CA LEU A 88 -12.43 -9.44 -12.95
C LEU A 88 -11.24 -9.56 -13.92
N SER A 89 -11.48 -10.01 -15.15
CA SER A 89 -10.44 -10.11 -16.18
C SER A 89 -9.82 -8.76 -16.47
N LYS A 90 -10.65 -7.70 -16.56
CA LYS A 90 -10.17 -6.36 -16.88
C LYS A 90 -9.35 -5.74 -15.75
N ILE A 91 -9.77 -5.95 -14.50
CA ILE A 91 -9.03 -5.47 -13.31
C ILE A 91 -7.65 -6.12 -13.21
N LYS A 92 -7.54 -7.41 -13.55
CA LYS A 92 -6.28 -8.16 -13.50
C LYS A 92 -5.20 -7.64 -14.44
N GLU A 93 -5.55 -6.93 -15.51
CA GLU A 93 -4.57 -6.32 -16.42
C GLU A 93 -3.67 -5.29 -15.72
N TYR A 94 -4.11 -4.74 -14.58
CA TYR A 94 -3.41 -3.64 -13.90
C TYR A 94 -2.47 -4.09 -12.78
N ASP A 95 -2.67 -5.26 -12.19
CA ASP A 95 -1.88 -5.76 -11.03
C ASP A 95 -1.73 -4.72 -9.90
N LEU A 96 -2.82 -4.00 -9.59
CA LEU A 96 -2.89 -2.97 -8.56
C LEU A 96 -3.88 -3.34 -7.45
N PRO A 97 -3.71 -2.83 -6.21
CA PRO A 97 -4.74 -2.92 -5.17
C PRO A 97 -6.08 -2.41 -5.68
N THR A 98 -7.15 -3.16 -5.42
CA THR A 98 -8.48 -2.89 -5.99
C THR A 98 -9.50 -2.62 -4.90
N ILE A 99 -10.25 -1.54 -5.07
CA ILE A 99 -11.43 -1.20 -4.28
C ILE A 99 -12.67 -1.51 -5.10
N VAL A 100 -13.69 -2.05 -4.44
CA VAL A 100 -15.04 -2.17 -5.01
C VAL A 100 -15.99 -1.23 -4.28
N VAL A 101 -16.54 -0.25 -5.00
CA VAL A 101 -17.50 0.72 -4.49
C VAL A 101 -18.82 0.60 -5.23
N GLY A 102 -19.91 1.03 -4.59
CA GLY A 102 -21.20 1.13 -5.29
C GLY A 102 -22.41 1.14 -4.38
N PRO A 103 -23.60 1.43 -4.94
CA PRO A 103 -24.85 1.31 -4.24
C PRO A 103 -25.30 -0.16 -4.15
N GLY A 104 -26.20 -0.45 -3.20
CA GLY A 104 -26.79 -1.79 -3.07
C GLY A 104 -25.78 -2.88 -2.72
N PHE A 105 -26.08 -4.12 -3.13
CA PHE A 105 -25.30 -5.32 -2.78
C PHE A 105 -24.41 -5.87 -3.91
N ALA A 106 -24.38 -5.20 -5.07
CA ALA A 106 -23.66 -5.70 -6.25
C ALA A 106 -22.15 -5.86 -5.97
N LYS A 107 -21.56 -4.87 -5.28
CA LYS A 107 -20.15 -4.87 -4.87
C LYS A 107 -19.77 -6.04 -3.94
N GLU A 108 -20.60 -6.37 -2.94
CA GLU A 108 -20.35 -7.48 -2.03
C GLU A 108 -20.45 -8.83 -2.74
N ASN A 109 -21.41 -8.96 -3.65
CA ASN A 109 -21.61 -10.16 -4.46
C ASN A 109 -20.43 -10.37 -5.41
N PHE A 110 -19.95 -9.30 -6.06
CA PHE A 110 -18.76 -9.35 -6.91
C PHE A 110 -17.51 -9.69 -6.10
N ALA A 111 -17.30 -9.03 -4.95
CA ALA A 111 -16.13 -9.28 -4.10
C ALA A 111 -16.09 -10.73 -3.61
N SER A 112 -17.24 -11.31 -3.24
CA SER A 112 -17.35 -12.73 -2.88
C SER A 112 -17.00 -13.65 -4.06
N PHE A 113 -17.57 -13.40 -5.24
CA PHE A 113 -17.26 -14.15 -6.46
C PHE A 113 -15.77 -14.08 -6.81
N ALA A 114 -15.16 -12.90 -6.71
CA ALA A 114 -13.76 -12.70 -7.04
C ALA A 114 -12.82 -13.38 -6.04
N ARG A 115 -13.15 -13.39 -4.74
CA ARG A 115 -12.39 -14.08 -3.68
C ARG A 115 -12.44 -15.61 -3.80
N GLU A 116 -13.53 -16.17 -4.30
CA GLU A 116 -13.61 -17.62 -4.57
C GLU A 116 -12.65 -18.05 -5.69
N LYS A 117 -12.45 -17.19 -6.69
CA LYS A 117 -11.58 -17.46 -7.83
C LYS A 117 -10.12 -17.10 -7.56
N GLU A 118 -9.87 -16.08 -6.76
CA GLU A 118 -8.55 -15.48 -6.58
C GLU A 118 -8.30 -15.05 -5.13
N LYS A 119 -7.05 -15.12 -4.69
CA LYS A 119 -6.63 -14.56 -3.39
C LYS A 119 -6.40 -13.05 -3.48
N LEU A 120 -7.42 -12.31 -3.91
CA LEU A 120 -7.40 -10.85 -3.96
C LEU A 120 -8.04 -10.24 -2.71
N ASN A 121 -7.32 -9.32 -2.07
CA ASN A 121 -7.88 -8.50 -1.01
C ASN A 121 -8.56 -7.28 -1.63
N PHE A 122 -9.89 -7.27 -1.55
CA PHE A 122 -10.72 -6.13 -1.94
C PHE A 122 -11.16 -5.36 -0.71
N ILE A 123 -11.00 -4.04 -0.75
CA ILE A 123 -11.72 -3.12 0.13
C ILE A 123 -13.09 -2.88 -0.51
N VAL A 124 -14.16 -3.10 0.24
CA VAL A 124 -15.55 -2.94 -0.24
C VAL A 124 -16.22 -1.80 0.51
N GLU A 125 -16.77 -0.83 -0.22
CA GLU A 125 -17.27 0.42 0.33
C GLU A 125 -18.61 0.85 -0.30
N GLY A 126 -19.53 1.35 0.52
CA GLY A 126 -20.81 1.89 0.06
C GLY A 126 -20.67 3.31 -0.50
N THR A 127 -21.17 3.53 -1.72
CA THR A 127 -21.33 4.88 -2.31
C THR A 127 -22.79 5.09 -2.71
N GLY A 128 -23.22 6.35 -2.79
CA GLY A 128 -24.59 6.68 -3.18
C GLY A 128 -24.90 6.45 -4.66
N HIS A 129 -23.87 6.38 -5.50
CA HIS A 129 -23.98 6.27 -6.95
C HIS A 129 -22.97 5.28 -7.51
N ALA A 130 -23.30 4.62 -8.62
CA ALA A 130 -22.34 3.89 -9.42
C ALA A 130 -21.58 4.83 -10.39
N GLY A 131 -20.64 4.26 -11.14
CA GLY A 131 -19.85 4.97 -12.14
C GLY A 131 -18.86 5.99 -11.57
N MET A 132 -18.44 6.93 -12.42
CA MET A 132 -17.45 7.95 -12.02
C MET A 132 -17.91 8.85 -10.87
N ALA A 133 -19.22 8.98 -10.64
CA ALA A 133 -19.76 9.70 -9.48
C ALA A 133 -19.42 8.95 -8.18
N GLY A 134 -19.63 7.63 -8.14
CA GLY A 134 -19.23 6.76 -7.04
C GLY A 134 -17.72 6.76 -6.80
N VAL A 135 -16.92 6.73 -7.87
CA VAL A 135 -15.45 6.84 -7.77
C VAL A 135 -15.03 8.13 -7.07
N LYS A 136 -15.58 9.29 -7.49
CA LYS A 136 -15.28 10.59 -6.88
C LYS A 136 -15.74 10.67 -5.43
N GLU A 137 -16.91 10.10 -5.13
CA GLU A 137 -17.43 10.03 -3.77
C GLU A 137 -16.50 9.24 -2.85
N ALA A 138 -16.02 8.07 -3.30
CA ALA A 138 -15.08 7.24 -2.56
C ALA A 138 -13.76 7.98 -2.28
N ILE A 139 -13.24 8.71 -3.27
CA ILE A 139 -12.02 9.53 -3.10
C ILE A 139 -12.25 10.61 -2.04
N ASN A 140 -13.36 11.34 -2.12
CA ASN A 140 -13.69 12.40 -1.15
C ASN A 140 -13.89 11.87 0.28
N ARG A 141 -14.19 10.58 0.44
CA ARG A 141 -14.30 9.89 1.74
C ARG A 141 -12.97 9.36 2.28
N GLY A 142 -11.85 9.67 1.63
CA GLY A 142 -10.53 9.31 2.13
C GLY A 142 -10.16 7.84 1.94
N ILE A 143 -10.52 7.27 0.78
CA ILE A 143 -10.20 5.86 0.48
C ILE A 143 -8.72 5.62 0.19
N ILE A 144 -8.00 6.67 -0.25
CA ILE A 144 -6.57 6.62 -0.56
C ILE A 144 -5.77 6.40 0.72
N GLU A 145 -6.13 7.16 1.76
CA GLU A 145 -5.51 7.14 3.07
C GLU A 145 -5.64 5.75 3.70
N ARG A 146 -6.83 5.14 3.58
CA ARG A 146 -7.10 3.80 4.10
C ARG A 146 -6.31 2.71 3.37
N ILE A 147 -6.15 2.81 2.05
CA ILE A 147 -5.27 1.87 1.32
C ILE A 147 -3.81 2.06 1.73
N ALA A 148 -3.36 3.31 1.82
CA ALA A 148 -1.99 3.60 2.20
C ALA A 148 -1.70 3.01 3.60
N GLU A 149 -2.65 3.12 4.52
CA GLU A 149 -2.62 2.51 5.85
C GLU A 149 -2.59 0.98 5.77
N GLU A 150 -3.54 0.34 5.08
CA GLU A 150 -3.60 -1.14 4.98
C GLU A 150 -2.34 -1.72 4.30
N SER A 151 -1.82 -1.03 3.29
CA SER A 151 -0.56 -1.36 2.63
C SER A 151 0.66 -1.17 3.55
N ALA A 152 0.66 -0.14 4.40
CA ALA A 152 1.69 0.04 5.42
C ALA A 152 1.65 -1.09 6.46
N LEU A 153 0.49 -1.38 7.04
CA LEU A 153 0.29 -2.48 8.00
C LEU A 153 0.69 -3.84 7.44
N THR A 154 0.42 -4.08 6.14
CA THR A 154 0.86 -5.30 5.44
C THR A 154 2.39 -5.38 5.37
N ARG A 155 3.07 -4.27 5.03
CA ARG A 155 4.54 -4.21 4.98
C ARG A 155 5.16 -4.38 6.36
N GLU A 156 4.59 -3.74 7.37
CA GLU A 156 5.00 -3.89 8.78
C GLU A 156 4.88 -5.34 9.24
N SER A 157 3.74 -5.99 8.96
CA SER A 157 3.52 -7.40 9.30
C SER A 157 4.54 -8.32 8.64
N ARG A 158 4.86 -8.08 7.36
CA ARG A 158 5.87 -8.86 6.63
C ARG A 158 7.27 -8.71 7.23
N LEU A 159 7.67 -7.50 7.64
CA LEU A 159 8.95 -7.29 8.30
C LEU A 159 9.05 -8.06 9.62
N VAL A 160 7.97 -8.08 10.41
CA VAL A 160 7.94 -8.86 11.66
C VAL A 160 7.97 -10.36 11.39
N GLU A 161 7.28 -10.83 10.35
CA GLU A 161 7.32 -12.24 9.97
C GLU A 161 8.73 -12.67 9.51
N GLU A 162 9.41 -11.85 8.70
CA GLU A 162 10.81 -12.05 8.30
C GLU A 162 11.74 -12.10 9.52
N LEU A 163 11.52 -11.24 10.53
CA LEU A 163 12.26 -11.28 11.80
C LEU A 163 12.07 -12.61 12.52
N LEU A 164 10.82 -13.05 12.69
CA LEU A 164 10.50 -14.30 13.39
C LEU A 164 11.10 -15.52 12.69
N GLN A 165 11.07 -15.54 11.35
CA GLN A 165 11.75 -16.57 10.56
C GLN A 165 13.26 -16.54 10.79
N GLY A 166 13.84 -15.34 10.88
CA GLY A 166 15.25 -15.15 11.25
C GLY A 166 15.55 -15.76 12.62
N ILE A 167 14.75 -15.48 13.64
CA ILE A 167 14.93 -16.02 14.99
C ILE A 167 14.84 -17.54 14.98
N ALA A 168 13.80 -18.10 14.35
CA ALA A 168 13.57 -19.55 14.28
C ALA A 168 14.74 -20.30 13.60
N LYS A 169 15.40 -19.67 12.63
CA LYS A 169 16.56 -20.25 11.93
C LYS A 169 17.91 -19.89 12.57
N ASN A 170 17.88 -19.26 13.74
CA ASN A 170 19.07 -18.67 14.38
C ASN A 170 19.88 -17.84 13.37
N GLY A 171 19.19 -16.97 12.63
CA GLY A 171 19.73 -16.15 11.55
C GLY A 171 20.47 -14.90 12.04
N ALA A 172 20.78 -13.99 11.11
CA ALA A 172 21.42 -12.71 11.43
C ALA A 172 20.37 -11.68 11.88
N VAL A 173 19.75 -11.92 13.04
CA VAL A 173 18.75 -11.04 13.66
C VAL A 173 18.98 -10.97 15.16
N THR A 174 18.57 -9.88 15.79
CA THR A 174 18.56 -9.74 17.24
C THR A 174 17.33 -8.94 17.70
N TYR A 175 16.97 -9.05 18.98
CA TYR A 175 15.80 -8.39 19.55
C TYR A 175 16.03 -8.01 21.01
N GLY A 176 15.23 -7.08 21.51
CA GLY A 176 15.42 -6.47 22.82
C GLY A 176 16.41 -5.31 22.76
N ARG A 177 16.17 -4.32 23.62
CA ARG A 177 16.85 -3.02 23.57
C ARG A 177 18.37 -3.11 23.69
N ASP A 178 18.86 -3.92 24.62
CA ASP A 178 20.31 -4.01 24.90
C ASP A 178 21.09 -4.67 23.77
N GLU A 179 20.56 -5.77 23.23
CA GLU A 179 21.18 -6.49 22.11
C GLU A 179 21.12 -5.68 20.81
N VAL A 180 19.99 -4.99 20.55
CA VAL A 180 19.88 -4.08 19.40
C VAL A 180 20.86 -2.91 19.54
N LYS A 181 21.03 -2.37 20.75
CA LYS A 181 22.01 -1.31 21.00
C LYS A 181 23.44 -1.77 20.69
N LYS A 182 23.83 -2.94 21.20
CA LYS A 182 25.15 -3.54 20.90
C LYS A 182 25.34 -3.72 19.39
N ALA A 183 24.32 -4.21 18.68
CA ALA A 183 24.36 -4.38 17.23
C ALA A 183 24.55 -3.05 16.46
N ILE A 184 23.88 -1.98 16.90
CA ILE A 184 24.00 -0.63 16.31
C ILE A 184 25.40 -0.07 16.56
N GLU A 185 25.90 -0.15 17.79
CA GLU A 185 27.23 0.35 18.18
C GLU A 185 28.35 -0.37 17.42
N MET A 186 28.17 -1.66 17.14
CA MET A 186 29.11 -2.44 16.32
C MET A 186 28.97 -2.18 14.80
N GLY A 187 27.99 -1.38 14.35
CA GLY A 187 27.70 -1.18 12.93
C GLY A 187 27.16 -2.43 12.21
N ALA A 188 26.71 -3.43 12.99
CA ALA A 188 26.19 -4.69 12.49
C ALA A 188 24.72 -4.57 12.04
N ALA A 189 23.97 -3.59 12.54
CA ALA A 189 22.57 -3.40 12.17
C ALA A 189 22.40 -2.94 10.70
N GLU A 190 21.63 -3.70 9.92
CA GLU A 190 21.17 -3.33 8.59
C GLU A 190 19.82 -2.61 8.65
N LYS A 191 18.87 -3.17 9.41
CA LYS A 191 17.53 -2.62 9.61
C LYS A 191 17.18 -2.70 11.08
N VAL A 192 16.57 -1.65 11.62
CA VAL A 192 16.03 -1.62 12.98
C VAL A 192 14.52 -1.45 12.86
N ILE A 193 13.75 -2.31 13.51
CA ILE A 193 12.31 -2.18 13.65
C ILE A 193 11.97 -1.85 15.09
N VAL A 194 11.08 -0.89 15.32
CA VAL A 194 10.70 -0.43 16.66
C VAL A 194 9.21 -0.13 16.72
N LEU A 195 8.58 -0.45 17.86
CA LEU A 195 7.18 -0.07 18.07
C LEU A 195 7.01 1.44 18.12
N THR A 196 5.92 1.93 17.52
CA THR A 196 5.61 3.37 17.44
C THR A 196 5.66 4.04 18.80
N ARG A 197 5.05 3.42 19.83
CA ARG A 197 5.06 3.95 21.20
C ARG A 197 6.44 4.01 21.85
N MET A 198 7.42 3.26 21.35
CA MET A 198 8.79 3.18 21.87
C MET A 198 9.77 4.10 21.13
N VAL A 199 9.33 4.83 20.10
CA VAL A 199 10.20 5.74 19.34
C VAL A 199 10.77 6.84 20.23
N ARG A 200 9.92 7.49 21.04
CA ARG A 200 10.34 8.64 21.88
C ARG A 200 11.38 8.28 22.94
N GLU A 201 11.27 7.11 23.55
CA GLU A 201 12.22 6.64 24.58
C GLU A 201 13.54 6.10 24.01
N ASN A 202 13.59 5.83 22.70
CA ASN A 202 14.76 5.29 22.00
C ASN A 202 15.30 6.27 20.93
N GLU A 203 14.91 7.54 20.96
CA GLU A 203 15.27 8.56 19.95
C GLU A 203 16.79 8.60 19.68
N ASP A 204 17.61 8.74 20.72
CA ASP A 204 19.08 8.77 20.61
C ASP A 204 19.65 7.50 19.97
N LEU A 205 19.07 6.34 20.27
CA LEU A 205 19.52 5.06 19.76
C LEU A 205 19.15 4.89 18.28
N LEU A 206 17.96 5.33 17.90
CA LEU A 206 17.48 5.30 16.51
C LEU A 206 18.27 6.29 15.64
N GLU A 207 18.56 7.49 16.15
CA GLU A 207 19.46 8.43 15.47
C GLU A 207 20.86 7.83 15.26
N LEU A 208 21.39 7.12 16.26
CA LEU A 208 22.67 6.43 16.14
C LEU A 208 22.59 5.33 15.06
N ALA A 209 21.50 4.57 15.01
CA ALA A 209 21.29 3.55 13.99
C ALA A 209 21.35 4.14 12.57
N GLU A 210 20.66 5.26 12.33
CA GLU A 210 20.69 5.96 11.05
C GLU A 210 22.08 6.50 10.71
N LYS A 211 22.79 7.09 11.68
CA LYS A 211 24.19 7.55 11.51
C LYS A 211 25.13 6.41 11.13
N MET A 212 24.88 5.19 11.64
CA MET A 212 25.63 3.97 11.31
C MET A 212 25.16 3.30 9.99
N GLY A 213 24.19 3.91 9.30
CA GLY A 213 23.67 3.46 8.01
C GLY A 213 22.66 2.32 8.10
N ALA A 214 22.03 2.11 9.25
CA ALA A 214 20.88 1.22 9.38
C ALA A 214 19.60 1.94 8.93
N LYS A 215 18.67 1.19 8.31
CA LYS A 215 17.33 1.70 8.01
C LYS A 215 16.42 1.51 9.21
N VAL A 216 15.78 2.57 9.69
CA VAL A 216 14.80 2.50 10.78
C VAL A 216 13.40 2.37 10.21
N TYR A 217 12.62 1.42 10.74
CA TYR A 217 11.20 1.24 10.44
C TYR A 217 10.41 1.27 11.73
N THR A 218 9.27 1.95 11.68
CA THR A 218 8.33 1.99 12.80
C THR A 218 7.21 1.00 12.54
N ILE A 219 6.83 0.25 13.57
CA ILE A 219 5.75 -0.74 13.53
C ILE A 219 4.61 -0.26 14.43
N SER A 220 3.39 -0.32 13.94
CA SER A 220 2.20 0.04 14.70
C SER A 220 1.82 -1.06 15.70
N ASP A 221 1.39 -0.67 16.89
CA ASP A 221 0.92 -1.62 17.93
C ASP A 221 -0.49 -2.20 17.63
N ILE A 222 -1.17 -1.72 16.57
CA ILE A 222 -2.60 -2.00 16.32
C ILE A 222 -2.89 -3.32 15.60
N HIS A 223 -1.86 -4.03 15.14
CA HIS A 223 -1.99 -5.26 14.36
C HIS A 223 -1.14 -6.40 14.96
N GLU A 224 -1.43 -7.64 14.56
CA GLU A 224 -0.77 -8.84 15.08
C GLU A 224 0.77 -8.80 14.97
N GLY A 225 1.30 -8.14 13.93
CA GLY A 225 2.74 -7.93 13.78
C GLY A 225 3.32 -7.05 14.91
N GLY A 226 2.64 -5.96 15.26
CA GLY A 226 2.99 -5.13 16.40
C GLY A 226 2.94 -5.91 17.73
N GLU A 227 1.91 -6.71 17.94
CA GLU A 227 1.79 -7.55 19.15
C GLU A 227 2.97 -8.54 19.27
N LYS A 228 3.33 -9.20 18.15
CA LYS A 228 4.48 -10.10 18.09
C LYS A 228 5.80 -9.38 18.39
N LEU A 229 6.01 -8.19 17.83
CA LEU A 229 7.21 -7.40 18.14
C LEU A 229 7.21 -6.95 19.61
N SER A 230 6.06 -6.60 20.17
CA SER A 230 5.92 -6.27 21.59
C SER A 230 6.31 -7.43 22.50
N ALA A 231 5.94 -8.66 22.15
CA ALA A 231 6.35 -9.87 22.88
C ALA A 231 7.87 -10.11 22.84
N LEU A 232 8.57 -9.58 21.82
CA LEU A 232 10.03 -9.63 21.68
C LEU A 232 10.75 -8.43 22.34
N GLY A 233 10.05 -7.64 23.15
CA GLY A 233 10.61 -6.46 23.81
C GLY A 233 10.52 -5.16 22.99
N GLY A 234 9.75 -5.17 21.89
CA GLY A 234 9.31 -3.98 21.17
C GLY A 234 10.34 -3.27 20.28
N ILE A 235 11.56 -3.81 20.20
CA ILE A 235 12.61 -3.38 19.29
C ILE A 235 13.43 -4.58 18.82
N ALA A 236 13.78 -4.61 17.55
CA ALA A 236 14.59 -5.66 16.94
C ALA A 236 15.43 -5.13 15.78
N ALA A 237 16.44 -5.90 15.38
CA ALA A 237 17.31 -5.57 14.27
C ALA A 237 17.63 -6.77 13.38
N PHE A 238 17.68 -6.51 12.08
CA PHE A 238 18.31 -7.38 11.09
C PHE A 238 19.78 -6.99 10.99
N LEU A 239 20.65 -7.98 10.97
CA LEU A 239 22.09 -7.78 11.03
C LEU A 239 22.74 -8.09 9.68
N ARG A 240 23.74 -7.29 9.32
CA ARG A 240 24.63 -7.48 8.16
C ARG A 240 25.48 -8.75 8.31
N TYR A 241 25.82 -9.10 9.55
CA TYR A 241 26.55 -10.29 9.96
C TYR A 241 26.15 -10.67 11.38
N LYS A 242 26.31 -11.95 11.75
CA LYS A 242 26.00 -12.41 13.11
C LYS A 242 26.98 -11.79 14.12
N ILE A 243 26.43 -11.41 15.27
CA ILE A 243 27.20 -10.97 16.44
C ILE A 243 27.08 -12.05 17.51
N GLU A 244 28.18 -12.35 18.18
CA GLU A 244 28.26 -13.21 19.36
C GLU A 244 28.08 -12.42 20.66
#